data_AF-A0A843C0Q2-F1
#
_entry.id   AF-A0A843C0Q2-F1
#
_cell.length_a   1.000
_cell.length_b   1.000
_cell.length_c   1.000
_cell.angle_alpha   90.00
_cell.angle_beta   90.00
_cell.angle_gamma   90.00
#
_symmetry.space_group_name_H-M   'P 1'
#
loop_
_entity.id
_entity.type
_entity.pdbx_description
1 polymer ?
#
loop_
_entity_poly.entity_id
_entity_poly.type
_entity_poly.pdbx_seq_one_letter_code
_entity_poly.pdbx_strand_id
1 'polypeptide(L)'
;MSEMFVVKKDIEEMKDITLRGVNKELYEQFTVHAKKHGLSAGDAFDSIVMIDKQPWRRHFSRHRPPLYGKAPEIIRDLEKLVVSKKDLISAGENTMFLFSTINELTFEEDVDAPTLVKHVRLIRRCETKFLGDIPKIIQQGIIRKRPAYTHPSNKDQLKDITIRNVSIQLYDEFVSNAKDNGTTTGEYFSKILAHAITFFDISEIISALGEREVLVVREEEELFVSKKDLEVLGERGLIIYGIPKIEFAKDIGQELFLKTVIKIIKCDQVILPANIPRLIVLSRAIQCKETKIA
;
A
#
# COMPACT_ATOMS: atom_id res chain seq x y z
N MET A 1 -5.48 12.30 19.78
CA MET A 1 -4.19 12.91 20.15
C MET A 1 -3.10 12.12 19.46
N SER A 2 -2.21 12.85 18.78
CA SER A 2 -1.23 12.40 17.79
C SER A 2 -0.02 11.70 18.41
N GLU A 3 -0.01 10.37 18.40
CA GLU A 3 1.20 9.56 18.54
C GLU A 3 1.48 8.85 17.20
N MET A 4 1.84 9.63 16.19
CA MET A 4 2.44 9.12 14.97
C MET A 4 3.87 9.66 14.92
N PHE A 5 4.84 8.76 15.09
CA PHE A 5 6.27 8.98 14.86
C PHE A 5 6.99 9.94 15.82
N VAL A 6 7.04 9.63 17.12
CA VAL A 6 8.11 10.17 17.97
C VAL A 6 9.22 9.13 18.07
N VAL A 7 10.21 9.23 17.18
CA VAL A 7 11.47 8.48 17.28
C VAL A 7 12.25 9.11 18.43
N LYS A 8 12.29 8.46 19.60
CA LYS A 8 13.27 8.81 20.64
C LYS A 8 14.64 8.37 20.13
N LYS A 9 15.46 9.36 19.77
CA LYS A 9 16.88 9.18 19.42
C LYS A 9 17.62 8.70 20.66
N ASP A 10 17.86 7.40 20.76
CA ASP A 10 19.06 6.94 21.45
C ASP A 10 20.27 7.45 20.66
N ILE A 11 21.41 7.61 21.34
CA ILE A 11 22.62 8.28 20.86
C ILE A 11 23.21 7.51 19.66
N GLU A 12 22.64 7.69 18.48
CA GLU A 12 23.16 7.23 17.20
C GLU A 12 23.98 8.36 16.59
N GLU A 13 25.20 8.04 16.12
CA GLU A 13 25.99 8.99 15.35
C GLU A 13 25.22 9.41 14.09
N MET A 14 25.18 10.71 13.84
CA MET A 14 24.44 11.33 12.74
C MET A 14 25.44 11.88 11.72
N LYS A 15 25.09 11.80 10.43
CA LYS A 15 25.86 12.45 9.36
C LYS A 15 24.97 13.11 8.32
N ASP A 16 25.55 14.08 7.63
CA ASP A 16 24.98 14.63 6.41
C ASP A 16 25.39 13.75 5.23
N ILE A 17 24.41 13.31 4.45
CA ILE A 17 24.61 12.44 3.28
C ILE A 17 24.25 13.16 2.01
N THR A 18 24.90 12.79 0.90
CA THR A 18 24.51 13.25 -0.43
C THR A 18 24.15 12.05 -1.29
N LEU A 19 22.93 12.06 -1.84
CA LEU A 19 22.42 11.06 -2.76
C LEU A 19 22.36 11.69 -4.14
N ARG A 20 22.98 11.04 -5.12
CA ARG A 20 23.03 11.53 -6.50
C ARG A 20 22.04 10.80 -7.39
N GLY A 21 21.42 11.50 -8.32
CA GLY A 21 20.46 10.91 -9.25
C GLY A 21 19.19 10.41 -8.55
N VAL A 22 18.60 11.19 -7.65
CA VAL A 22 17.30 10.88 -7.06
C VAL A 22 16.19 11.41 -7.96
N ASN A 23 15.10 10.66 -8.12
CA ASN A 23 13.91 11.13 -8.81
C ASN A 23 13.37 12.39 -8.13
N LYS A 24 13.40 13.50 -8.88
CA LYS A 24 13.08 14.84 -8.39
C LYS A 24 11.65 14.93 -7.86
N GLU A 25 10.68 14.41 -8.61
CA GLU A 25 9.26 14.49 -8.26
C GLU A 25 8.96 13.70 -6.99
N LEU A 26 9.47 12.46 -6.88
CA LEU A 26 9.28 11.65 -5.69
C LEU A 26 9.92 12.30 -4.46
N TYR A 27 11.10 12.91 -4.61
CA TYR A 27 11.74 13.62 -3.51
C TYR A 27 10.95 14.85 -3.08
N GLU A 28 10.42 15.63 -4.02
CA GLU A 28 9.58 16.78 -3.72
C GLU A 28 8.33 16.36 -2.94
N GLN A 29 7.61 15.32 -3.38
CA GLN A 29 6.46 14.75 -2.66
C GLN A 29 6.86 14.28 -1.24
N PHE A 30 7.97 13.55 -1.12
CA PHE A 30 8.51 13.11 0.17
C PHE A 30 8.77 14.28 1.12
N THR A 31 9.38 15.37 0.66
CA THR A 31 9.65 16.53 1.53
C THR A 31 8.37 17.25 1.97
N VAL A 32 7.34 17.29 1.12
CA VAL A 32 6.03 17.83 1.49
C VAL A 32 5.40 16.98 2.58
N HIS A 33 5.43 15.65 2.47
CA HIS A 33 4.92 14.75 3.51
C HIS A 33 5.70 14.88 4.82
N ALA A 34 7.04 14.88 4.77
CA ALA A 34 7.87 15.03 5.96
C ALA A 34 7.52 16.32 6.73
N LYS A 35 7.43 17.45 6.01
CA LYS A 35 7.02 18.74 6.59
C LYS A 35 5.61 18.71 7.18
N LYS A 36 4.66 18.09 6.48
CA LYS A 36 3.27 17.95 6.95
C LYS A 36 3.20 17.21 8.30
N HIS A 37 4.12 16.28 8.55
CA HIS A 37 4.21 15.52 9.80
C HIS A 37 5.21 16.11 10.81
N GLY A 38 5.78 17.29 10.56
CA GLY A 38 6.75 17.93 11.45
C GLY A 38 8.10 17.22 11.53
N LEU A 39 8.41 16.35 10.57
CA LEU A 39 9.67 15.60 10.53
C LEU A 39 10.71 16.36 9.71
N SER A 40 11.99 16.26 10.13
CA SER A 40 13.09 16.66 9.26
C SER A 40 13.27 15.65 8.11
N ALA A 41 13.95 16.05 7.04
CA ALA A 41 14.24 15.14 5.93
C ALA A 41 15.08 13.93 6.37
N GLY A 42 15.98 14.09 7.36
CA GLY A 42 16.76 13.00 7.94
C GLY A 42 15.90 12.02 8.72
N ASP A 43 15.05 12.52 9.63
CA ASP A 43 14.17 11.64 10.42
C ASP A 43 13.16 10.90 9.53
N ALA A 44 12.66 11.57 8.49
CA ALA A 44 11.78 10.96 7.51
C ALA A 44 12.52 9.91 6.65
N PHE A 45 13.78 10.16 6.27
CA PHE A 45 14.64 9.21 5.56
C PHE A 45 14.84 7.94 6.38
N ASP A 46 15.25 8.09 7.65
CA ASP A 46 15.47 6.98 8.56
C ASP A 46 14.20 6.15 8.73
N SER A 47 13.05 6.81 8.89
CA SER A 47 11.74 6.15 9.00
C SER A 47 11.41 5.29 7.78
N ILE A 48 11.58 5.80 6.56
CA ILE A 48 11.24 5.05 5.34
C ILE A 48 12.23 3.93 5.05
N VAL A 49 13.52 4.13 5.34
CA VAL A 49 14.54 3.08 5.22
C VAL A 49 14.27 1.96 6.21
N MET A 50 13.89 2.28 7.45
CA MET A 50 13.45 1.29 8.43
C MET A 50 12.20 0.52 7.98
N ILE A 51 11.23 1.19 7.36
CA ILE A 51 10.01 0.54 6.84
C ILE A 51 10.35 -0.40 5.68
N ASP A 52 11.22 0.01 4.75
CA ASP A 52 11.63 -0.84 3.62
C ASP A 52 12.35 -2.12 4.09
N LYS A 53 13.08 -2.03 5.20
CA LYS A 53 13.81 -3.16 5.83
C LYS A 53 12.92 -4.27 6.41
N GLN A 54 11.63 -4.08 6.68
CA GLN A 54 10.83 -5.15 7.33
C GLN A 54 10.53 -6.31 6.35
N PRO A 55 10.93 -7.55 6.71
CA PRO A 55 10.36 -8.27 7.84
C PRO A 55 11.44 -9.00 8.68
N TRP A 56 12.32 -8.25 9.34
CA TRP A 56 13.16 -8.79 10.42
C TRP A 56 12.96 -7.94 11.67
N ARG A 57 12.28 -8.51 12.68
CA ARG A 57 12.24 -7.97 14.05
C ARG A 57 12.76 -9.01 15.03
N ARG A 58 14.05 -8.96 15.26
CA ARG A 58 14.67 -9.12 16.57
C ARG A 58 15.48 -7.84 16.70
N HIS A 59 14.86 -6.70 16.99
CA HIS A 59 14.72 -6.13 18.32
C HIS A 59 13.72 -4.95 18.21
N PHE A 60 13.20 -4.48 19.34
CA PHE A 60 12.19 -3.41 19.49
C PHE A 60 10.71 -3.84 19.36
N SER A 61 10.24 -4.35 20.48
CA SER A 61 8.84 -4.52 20.91
C SER A 61 8.05 -3.20 21.04
N ARG A 62 8.57 -2.05 20.59
CA ARG A 62 7.99 -0.72 20.91
C ARG A 62 7.51 0.12 19.74
N HIS A 63 7.75 -0.30 18.51
CA HIS A 63 7.35 0.48 17.34
C HIS A 63 6.40 -0.33 16.46
N ARG A 64 5.23 -0.73 16.95
CA ARG A 64 4.22 -1.27 16.02
C ARG A 64 3.74 -0.09 15.16
N PRO A 65 3.82 -0.14 13.81
CA PRO A 65 2.99 0.78 13.03
C PRO A 65 1.55 0.63 13.52
N PRO A 66 0.74 1.71 13.56
CA PRO A 66 -0.64 1.60 14.00
C PRO A 66 -1.32 0.54 13.12
N LEU A 67 -1.57 -0.62 13.71
CA LEU A 67 -2.43 -1.63 13.13
C LEU A 67 -3.83 -1.08 13.35
N TYR A 68 -4.37 -0.45 12.31
CA TYR A 68 -5.78 -0.05 12.30
C TYR A 68 -6.61 -1.32 12.12
N GLY A 69 -7.37 -1.68 13.15
CA GLY A 69 -8.13 -2.93 13.25
C GLY A 69 -7.48 -3.99 14.17
N LYS A 70 -8.12 -5.15 14.31
CA LYS A 70 -7.55 -6.29 15.06
C LYS A 70 -6.24 -6.73 14.39
N ALA A 71 -5.22 -7.00 15.19
CA ALA A 71 -3.93 -7.44 14.66
C ALA A 71 -4.10 -8.79 13.95
N PRO A 72 -3.67 -8.92 12.68
CA PRO A 72 -3.79 -10.19 11.97
C PRO A 72 -2.78 -11.20 12.51
N GLU A 73 -3.15 -12.48 12.46
CA GLU A 73 -2.25 -13.60 12.65
C GLU A 73 -1.29 -13.70 11.45
N ILE A 74 0.00 -13.83 11.72
CA ILE A 74 1.04 -13.77 10.67
C ILE A 74 1.55 -15.17 10.36
N ILE A 75 1.38 -15.61 9.12
CA ILE A 75 1.93 -16.86 8.58
C ILE A 75 3.04 -16.52 7.59
N ARG A 76 4.23 -17.09 7.80
CA ARG A 76 5.42 -16.72 7.02
C ARG A 76 6.53 -17.75 6.98
N ASP A 77 7.48 -17.51 6.07
CA ASP A 77 8.76 -18.20 5.95
C ASP A 77 8.58 -19.70 5.69
N LEU A 78 7.69 -20.03 4.75
CA LEU A 78 7.35 -21.40 4.34
C LEU A 78 7.67 -21.62 2.86
N GLU A 79 8.08 -22.83 2.52
CA GLU A 79 8.24 -23.21 1.12
C GLU A 79 6.89 -23.32 0.41
N LYS A 80 5.93 -23.99 1.07
CA LYS A 80 4.63 -24.28 0.49
C LYS A 80 3.54 -24.25 1.54
N LEU A 81 2.39 -23.67 1.19
CA LEU A 81 1.19 -23.67 2.01
C LEU A 81 -0.05 -23.85 1.13
N VAL A 82 -0.91 -24.79 1.51
CA VAL A 82 -2.25 -24.96 0.94
C VAL A 82 -3.26 -24.58 2.02
N VAL A 83 -4.24 -23.75 1.66
CA VAL A 83 -5.23 -23.19 2.60
C VAL A 83 -6.63 -23.53 2.10
N SER A 84 -7.38 -24.26 2.93
CA SER A 84 -8.80 -24.56 2.72
C SER A 84 -9.70 -23.50 3.35
N LYS A 85 -10.99 -23.48 2.98
CA LYS A 85 -11.98 -22.64 3.68
C LYS A 85 -12.11 -23.01 5.16
N LYS A 86 -11.98 -24.30 5.47
CA LYS A 86 -12.01 -24.79 6.85
C LYS A 86 -10.88 -24.19 7.68
N ASP A 87 -9.67 -24.07 7.14
CA ASP A 87 -8.52 -23.51 7.87
C ASP A 87 -8.75 -22.06 8.26
N LEU A 88 -9.32 -21.26 7.34
CA LEU A 88 -9.62 -19.85 7.57
C LEU A 88 -10.72 -19.65 8.63
N ILE A 89 -11.79 -20.45 8.57
CA ILE A 89 -12.95 -20.30 9.47
C ILE A 89 -12.65 -20.87 10.86
N SER A 90 -11.89 -21.96 10.97
CA SER A 90 -11.61 -22.64 12.25
C SER A 90 -10.83 -21.75 13.23
N ALA A 91 -10.15 -20.71 12.74
CA ALA A 91 -9.44 -19.74 13.56
C ALA A 91 -10.35 -18.71 14.24
N GLY A 92 -11.66 -18.71 13.92
CA GLY A 92 -12.68 -17.85 14.52
C GLY A 92 -13.13 -16.71 13.60
N GLU A 93 -14.37 -16.26 13.79
CA GLU A 93 -15.04 -15.29 12.90
C GLU A 93 -14.36 -13.92 12.81
N ASN A 94 -13.55 -13.59 13.81
CA ASN A 94 -12.88 -12.31 13.95
C ASN A 94 -11.38 -12.36 13.63
N THR A 95 -10.88 -13.52 13.20
CA THR A 95 -9.46 -13.73 12.96
C THR A 95 -9.14 -13.44 11.50
N MET A 96 -8.15 -12.58 11.30
CA MET A 96 -7.60 -12.26 9.98
C MET A 96 -6.16 -12.73 9.87
N PHE A 97 -5.76 -13.14 8.68
CA PHE A 97 -4.44 -13.63 8.37
C PHE A 97 -3.65 -12.68 7.49
N LEU A 98 -2.36 -12.58 7.78
CA LEU A 98 -1.36 -11.98 6.92
C LEU A 98 -0.38 -13.06 6.48
N PHE A 99 -0.35 -13.32 5.17
CA PHE A 99 0.60 -14.25 4.57
C PHE A 99 1.80 -13.48 4.03
N SER A 100 3.01 -13.90 4.39
CA SER A 100 4.25 -13.21 4.00
C SER A 100 5.37 -14.18 3.71
N THR A 101 6.11 -13.99 2.62
CA THR A 101 7.34 -14.78 2.37
C THR A 101 7.04 -16.29 2.33
N ILE A 102 6.07 -16.68 1.50
CA ILE A 102 5.72 -18.09 1.25
C ILE A 102 5.99 -18.35 -0.22
N ASN A 103 6.87 -19.29 -0.58
CA ASN A 103 7.24 -19.47 -1.99
C ASN A 103 6.01 -19.87 -2.82
N GLU A 104 5.31 -20.94 -2.43
CA GLU A 104 4.04 -21.37 -3.05
C GLU A 104 2.86 -21.25 -2.06
N LEU A 105 1.90 -20.36 -2.34
CA LEU A 105 0.66 -20.24 -1.58
C LEU A 105 -0.55 -20.59 -2.45
N THR A 106 -1.26 -21.67 -2.11
CA THR A 106 -2.44 -22.12 -2.86
C THR A 106 -3.68 -22.05 -1.99
N PHE A 107 -4.72 -21.36 -2.44
CA PHE A 107 -6.06 -21.44 -1.86
C PHE A 107 -6.88 -22.48 -2.63
N GLU A 108 -7.50 -23.41 -1.89
CA GLU A 108 -8.28 -24.50 -2.46
C GLU A 108 -9.58 -24.00 -3.14
N GLU A 109 -10.24 -24.89 -3.91
CA GLU A 109 -11.45 -24.56 -4.67
C GLU A 109 -12.64 -24.19 -3.76
N ASP A 110 -12.63 -24.64 -2.51
CA ASP A 110 -13.67 -24.36 -1.53
C ASP A 110 -13.58 -22.94 -0.93
N VAL A 111 -12.45 -22.24 -1.13
CA VAL A 111 -12.23 -20.89 -0.65
C VAL A 111 -12.92 -19.90 -1.57
N ASP A 112 -14.01 -19.29 -1.10
CA ASP A 112 -14.75 -18.26 -1.84
C ASP A 112 -14.29 -16.82 -1.50
N ALA A 113 -14.71 -15.87 -2.34
CA ALA A 113 -14.33 -14.46 -2.20
C ALA A 113 -14.81 -13.81 -0.88
N PRO A 114 -16.05 -14.04 -0.39
CA PRO A 114 -16.47 -13.57 0.94
C PRO A 114 -15.57 -14.09 2.07
N THR A 115 -15.14 -15.36 2.02
CA THR A 115 -14.23 -15.95 3.00
C THR A 115 -12.88 -15.23 2.98
N LEU A 116 -12.32 -14.96 1.80
CA LEU A 116 -11.05 -14.21 1.67
C LEU A 116 -11.18 -12.78 2.20
N VAL A 117 -12.24 -12.06 1.86
CA VAL A 117 -12.45 -10.68 2.32
C VAL A 117 -12.52 -10.61 3.84
N LYS A 118 -13.16 -11.60 4.47
CA LYS A 118 -13.35 -11.69 5.91
C LYS A 118 -12.09 -12.13 6.66
N HIS A 119 -11.36 -13.11 6.13
CA HIS A 119 -10.27 -13.77 6.87
C HIS A 119 -8.86 -13.45 6.36
N VAL A 120 -8.71 -12.82 5.20
CA VAL A 120 -7.40 -12.49 4.63
C VAL A 120 -7.20 -10.99 4.59
N ARG A 121 -6.28 -10.52 5.42
CA ARG A 121 -5.90 -9.10 5.50
C ARG A 121 -5.00 -8.72 4.34
N LEU A 122 -3.95 -9.51 4.14
CA LEU A 122 -2.86 -9.20 3.20
C LEU A 122 -2.06 -10.45 2.84
N ILE A 123 -1.65 -10.54 1.58
CA ILE A 123 -0.67 -11.49 1.06
C ILE A 123 0.47 -10.67 0.48
N ARG A 124 1.71 -10.94 0.87
CA ARG A 124 2.88 -10.23 0.34
C ARG A 124 4.05 -11.17 0.13
N ARG A 125 4.81 -10.97 -0.96
CA ARG A 125 5.98 -11.81 -1.28
C ARG A 125 5.63 -13.30 -1.30
N CYS A 126 4.54 -13.65 -1.96
CA CYS A 126 4.14 -15.04 -2.18
C CYS A 126 3.78 -15.28 -3.65
N GLU A 127 4.15 -16.43 -4.22
CA GLU A 127 3.55 -16.90 -5.48
C GLU A 127 2.19 -17.50 -5.17
N THR A 128 1.12 -16.73 -5.41
CA THR A 128 -0.23 -17.08 -4.95
C THR A 128 -1.07 -17.64 -6.10
N LYS A 129 -1.74 -18.77 -5.85
CA LYS A 129 -2.68 -19.42 -6.77
C LYS A 129 -4.02 -19.59 -6.07
N PHE A 130 -5.11 -19.21 -6.76
CA PHE A 130 -6.47 -19.49 -6.32
C PHE A 130 -7.05 -20.55 -7.25
N LEU A 131 -7.49 -21.68 -6.70
CA LEU A 131 -8.12 -22.73 -7.49
C LEU A 131 -9.61 -22.43 -7.75
N GLY A 132 -10.25 -21.67 -6.85
CA GLY A 132 -11.62 -21.17 -7.03
C GLY A 132 -11.74 -19.89 -7.87
N ASP A 133 -12.97 -19.56 -8.26
CA ASP A 133 -13.30 -18.32 -8.99
C ASP A 133 -13.33 -17.11 -8.04
N ILE A 134 -12.21 -16.39 -7.96
CA ILE A 134 -12.06 -15.19 -7.12
C ILE A 134 -12.05 -13.95 -7.99
N PRO A 135 -12.93 -12.95 -7.74
CA PRO A 135 -12.94 -11.71 -8.50
C PRO A 135 -11.59 -11.01 -8.47
N LYS A 136 -11.17 -10.49 -9.63
CA LYS A 136 -9.86 -9.82 -9.81
C LYS A 136 -9.62 -8.72 -8.78
N ILE A 137 -10.66 -7.96 -8.43
CA ILE A 137 -10.60 -6.88 -7.44
C ILE A 137 -10.18 -7.37 -6.05
N ILE A 138 -10.63 -8.57 -5.65
CA ILE A 138 -10.29 -9.16 -4.35
C ILE A 138 -8.84 -9.63 -4.39
N GLN A 139 -8.45 -10.33 -5.46
CA GLN A 139 -7.07 -10.77 -5.65
C GLN A 139 -6.09 -9.59 -5.57
N GLN A 140 -6.35 -8.50 -6.30
CA GLN A 140 -5.49 -7.32 -6.29
C GLN A 140 -5.54 -6.53 -4.98
N GLY A 141 -6.66 -6.59 -4.28
CA GLY A 141 -6.82 -5.92 -3.00
C GLY A 141 -6.09 -6.60 -1.84
N ILE A 142 -6.02 -7.94 -1.86
CA ILE A 142 -5.34 -8.71 -0.81
C ILE A 142 -3.89 -9.02 -1.16
N ILE A 143 -3.54 -9.19 -2.44
CA ILE A 143 -2.16 -9.41 -2.88
C ILE A 143 -1.46 -8.08 -3.03
N ARG A 144 -0.51 -7.81 -2.14
CA ARG A 144 0.34 -6.62 -2.22
C ARG A 144 1.59 -6.93 -3.03
N LYS A 145 1.51 -6.60 -4.31
CA LYS A 145 2.69 -6.47 -5.16
C LYS A 145 3.45 -5.19 -4.80
N ARG A 146 4.76 -5.22 -4.99
CA ARG A 146 5.59 -4.01 -4.93
C ARG A 146 5.46 -3.37 -6.30
N PRO A 147 5.03 -2.11 -6.42
CA PRO A 147 4.86 -1.49 -7.71
C PRO A 147 6.21 -1.48 -8.43
N ALA A 148 6.19 -1.87 -9.70
CA ALA A 148 7.35 -1.76 -10.57
C ALA A 148 7.70 -0.27 -10.70
N TYR A 149 8.88 0.10 -10.25
CA TYR A 149 9.39 1.46 -10.39
C TYR A 149 10.52 1.44 -11.41
N THR A 150 10.35 2.20 -12.49
CA THR A 150 11.41 2.42 -13.48
C THR A 150 12.08 3.74 -13.16
N HIS A 151 13.38 3.70 -12.86
CA HIS A 151 14.13 4.90 -12.59
C HIS A 151 14.31 5.71 -13.88
N PRO A 152 14.05 7.03 -13.89
CA PRO A 152 14.12 7.81 -15.11
C PRO A 152 15.57 7.98 -15.57
N SER A 153 15.79 7.79 -16.88
CA SER A 153 17.10 8.02 -17.51
C SER A 153 17.35 9.49 -17.84
N ASN A 154 16.30 10.32 -17.89
CA ASN A 154 16.41 11.73 -18.21
C ASN A 154 16.95 12.52 -17.00
N LYS A 155 18.08 13.21 -17.19
CA LYS A 155 18.72 14.03 -16.16
C LYS A 155 17.83 15.14 -15.62
N ASP A 156 16.90 15.67 -16.41
CA ASP A 156 15.99 16.75 -15.96
C ASP A 156 14.98 16.28 -14.91
N GLN A 157 14.74 14.96 -14.86
CA GLN A 157 13.89 14.31 -13.87
C GLN A 157 14.68 13.84 -12.63
N LEU A 158 16.00 14.01 -12.65
CA LEU A 158 16.90 13.61 -11.58
C LEU A 158 17.46 14.83 -10.85
N LYS A 159 17.81 14.64 -9.59
CA LYS A 159 18.42 15.66 -8.76
C LYS A 159 19.38 15.06 -7.74
N ASP A 160 20.48 15.75 -7.52
CA ASP A 160 21.39 15.47 -6.41
C ASP A 160 20.88 16.18 -5.16
N ILE A 161 20.75 15.43 -4.07
CA ILE A 161 20.16 15.90 -2.82
C ILE A 161 21.13 15.69 -1.67
N THR A 162 21.12 16.60 -0.71
CA THR A 162 21.80 16.43 0.57
C THR A 162 20.75 16.30 1.66
N ILE A 163 20.81 15.20 2.41
CA ILE A 163 19.91 14.94 3.55
C ILE A 163 20.75 15.06 4.82
N ARG A 164 20.32 15.93 5.73
CA ARG A 164 21.03 16.19 6.98
C ARG A 164 20.53 15.33 8.12
N ASN A 165 21.39 15.09 9.10
CA ASN A 165 21.05 14.38 10.35
C ASN A 165 20.45 12.99 10.11
N VAL A 166 21.11 12.18 9.27
CA VAL A 166 20.75 10.78 9.01
C VAL A 166 21.57 9.86 9.91
N SER A 167 20.94 8.82 10.46
CA SER A 167 21.64 7.77 11.21
C SER A 167 22.73 7.10 10.37
N ILE A 168 23.96 7.07 10.87
CA ILE A 168 25.09 6.43 10.17
C ILE A 168 24.81 4.96 9.91
N GLN A 169 24.30 4.25 10.91
CA GLN A 169 24.01 2.81 10.82
C GLN A 169 22.95 2.53 9.75
N LEU A 170 21.85 3.28 9.76
CA LEU A 170 20.79 3.09 8.77
C LEU A 170 21.25 3.40 7.36
N TYR A 171 22.06 4.45 7.20
CA TYR A 171 22.64 4.81 5.91
C TYR A 171 23.60 3.75 5.39
N ASP A 172 24.49 3.22 6.22
CA ASP A 172 25.47 2.22 5.80
C ASP A 172 24.77 0.92 5.37
N GLU A 173 23.74 0.50 6.08
CA GLU A 173 22.86 -0.61 5.67
C GLU A 173 22.10 -0.29 4.38
N PHE A 174 21.58 0.93 4.23
CA PHE A 174 20.91 1.38 3.00
C PHE A 174 21.87 1.33 1.79
N VAL A 175 23.13 1.73 1.96
CA VAL A 175 24.16 1.63 0.93
C VAL A 175 24.47 0.17 0.59
N SER A 176 24.54 -0.72 1.59
CA SER A 176 24.71 -2.16 1.36
C SER A 176 23.57 -2.72 0.51
N ASN A 177 22.32 -2.44 0.91
CA ASN A 177 21.15 -2.90 0.16
C ASN A 177 21.11 -2.35 -1.27
N ALA A 178 21.50 -1.09 -1.49
CA ALA A 178 21.59 -0.51 -2.83
C ALA A 178 22.57 -1.31 -3.72
N LYS A 179 23.74 -1.66 -3.17
CA LYS A 179 24.76 -2.47 -3.86
C LYS A 179 24.27 -3.88 -4.13
N ASP A 180 23.64 -4.53 -3.16
CA ASP A 180 23.10 -5.89 -3.30
C ASP A 180 21.99 -5.95 -4.37
N ASN A 181 21.27 -4.85 -4.58
CA ASN A 181 20.28 -4.70 -5.65
C ASN A 181 20.89 -4.27 -7.01
N GLY A 182 22.20 -4.05 -7.10
CA GLY A 182 22.88 -3.59 -8.31
C GLY A 182 22.50 -2.16 -8.74
N THR A 183 22.03 -1.33 -7.80
CA THR A 183 21.51 0.02 -8.06
C THR A 183 22.37 1.10 -7.42
N THR A 184 22.30 2.32 -7.94
CA THR A 184 22.90 3.48 -7.26
C THR A 184 22.10 3.85 -6.01
N THR A 185 22.71 4.59 -5.08
CA THR A 185 21.99 5.04 -3.87
C THR A 185 20.81 5.96 -4.22
N GLY A 186 20.93 6.86 -5.20
CA GLY A 186 19.80 7.71 -5.60
C GLY A 186 18.68 6.94 -6.28
N GLU A 187 19.02 5.95 -7.10
CA GLU A 187 18.06 5.03 -7.71
C GLU A 187 17.31 4.20 -6.67
N TYR A 188 18.06 3.56 -5.77
CA TYR A 188 17.49 2.75 -4.69
C TYR A 188 16.60 3.60 -3.77
N PHE A 189 17.03 4.82 -3.43
CA PHE A 189 16.20 5.72 -2.65
C PHE A 189 14.92 6.10 -3.38
N SER A 190 14.98 6.38 -4.69
CA SER A 190 13.81 6.68 -5.50
C SER A 190 12.81 5.52 -5.51
N LYS A 191 13.30 4.29 -5.58
CA LYS A 191 12.49 3.06 -5.47
C LYS A 191 11.79 2.97 -4.12
N ILE A 192 12.49 3.27 -3.02
CA ILE A 192 11.89 3.32 -1.67
C ILE A 192 10.81 4.43 -1.61
N LEU A 193 11.09 5.61 -2.15
CA LEU A 193 10.15 6.74 -2.15
C LEU A 193 8.86 6.42 -2.91
N ALA A 194 8.95 5.80 -4.08
CA ALA A 194 7.78 5.39 -4.87
C ALA A 194 6.83 4.50 -4.05
N HIS A 195 7.39 3.63 -3.20
CA HIS A 195 6.60 2.73 -2.34
C HIS A 195 6.06 3.47 -1.11
N ALA A 196 6.88 4.34 -0.51
CA ALA A 196 6.53 5.08 0.71
C ALA A 196 5.44 6.14 0.47
N ILE A 197 5.47 6.87 -0.64
CA ILE A 197 4.48 7.90 -0.97
C ILE A 197 3.07 7.30 -1.04
N THR A 198 2.93 6.15 -1.69
CA THR A 198 1.65 5.43 -1.75
C THR A 198 1.13 5.10 -0.35
N PHE A 199 2.03 4.71 0.55
CA PHE A 199 1.65 4.45 1.94
C PHE A 199 1.22 5.73 2.66
N PHE A 200 1.93 6.84 2.47
CA PHE A 200 1.59 8.12 3.10
C PHE A 200 0.22 8.62 2.65
N ASP A 201 -0.04 8.66 1.34
CA ASP A 201 -1.32 9.12 0.77
C ASP A 201 -2.52 8.34 1.31
N ILE A 202 -2.35 7.02 1.49
CA ILE A 202 -3.41 6.14 1.97
C ILE A 202 -3.55 6.19 3.50
N SER A 203 -2.43 6.33 4.22
CA SER A 203 -2.43 6.27 5.69
C SER A 203 -3.30 7.35 6.33
N GLU A 204 -3.34 8.55 5.75
CA GLU A 204 -4.19 9.65 6.24
C GLU A 204 -5.67 9.33 6.08
N ILE A 205 -6.05 8.74 4.94
CA ILE A 205 -7.42 8.32 4.67
C ILE A 205 -7.84 7.23 5.65
N ILE A 206 -7.00 6.22 5.84
CA ILE A 206 -7.29 5.12 6.77
C ILE A 206 -7.44 5.64 8.21
N SER A 207 -6.58 6.58 8.63
CA SER A 207 -6.63 7.15 9.97
C SER A 207 -7.97 7.86 10.24
N ALA A 208 -8.58 8.47 9.22
CA ALA A 208 -9.88 9.13 9.32
C ALA A 208 -11.07 8.16 9.36
N LEU A 209 -10.88 6.89 9.00
CA LEU A 209 -11.94 5.88 8.94
C LEU A 209 -12.11 5.08 10.25
N GLY A 210 -11.24 5.30 11.24
CA GLY A 210 -11.28 4.60 12.52
C GLY A 210 -11.03 3.09 12.36
N GLU A 211 -11.94 2.26 12.87
CA GLU A 211 -11.83 0.80 12.84
C GLU A 211 -12.29 0.15 11.54
N ARG A 212 -12.79 0.93 10.58
CA ARG A 212 -13.32 0.38 9.34
C ARG A 212 -12.20 -0.25 8.51
N GLU A 213 -12.31 -1.55 8.30
CA GLU A 213 -11.45 -2.32 7.40
C GLU A 213 -11.55 -1.78 5.96
N VAL A 214 -10.40 -1.66 5.29
CA VAL A 214 -10.32 -1.26 3.89
C VAL A 214 -9.54 -2.25 3.05
N LEU A 215 -9.93 -2.36 1.80
CA LEU A 215 -9.25 -3.04 0.72
C LEU A 215 -8.64 -1.97 -0.20
N VAL A 216 -7.36 -2.09 -0.50
CA VAL A 216 -6.63 -1.14 -1.36
C VAL A 216 -6.29 -1.84 -2.67
N VAL A 217 -6.86 -1.38 -3.77
CA VAL A 217 -6.61 -1.91 -5.12
C VAL A 217 -5.73 -0.93 -5.89
N ARG A 218 -4.68 -1.45 -6.53
CA ARG A 218 -3.64 -0.69 -7.23
C ARG A 218 -2.95 -1.55 -8.27
N GLU A 219 -2.06 -0.94 -9.05
CA GLU A 219 -1.14 -1.63 -9.98
C GLU A 219 -1.86 -2.32 -11.16
N GLU A 220 -2.88 -1.65 -11.72
CA GLU A 220 -3.56 -2.04 -12.96
C GLU A 220 -3.57 -0.86 -13.93
N GLU A 221 -3.52 -1.13 -15.23
CA GLU A 221 -3.68 -0.09 -16.26
C GLU A 221 -5.14 0.34 -16.40
N GLU A 222 -6.05 -0.64 -16.39
CA GLU A 222 -7.49 -0.44 -16.42
C GLU A 222 -8.20 -1.35 -15.41
N LEU A 223 -9.22 -0.81 -14.73
CA LEU A 223 -10.04 -1.55 -13.79
C LEU A 223 -11.54 -1.36 -14.09
N PHE A 224 -12.20 -2.45 -14.46
CA PHE A 224 -13.67 -2.52 -14.48
C PHE A 224 -14.19 -3.02 -13.14
N VAL A 225 -15.17 -2.32 -12.56
CA VAL A 225 -15.78 -2.66 -11.27
C VAL A 225 -17.26 -2.93 -11.47
N SER A 226 -17.67 -4.16 -11.24
CA SER A 226 -19.07 -4.59 -11.31
C SER A 226 -19.82 -4.35 -9.98
N LYS A 227 -21.14 -4.45 -10.02
CA LYS A 227 -21.96 -4.46 -8.79
C LYS A 227 -21.58 -5.62 -7.86
N LYS A 228 -21.38 -6.83 -8.42
CA LYS A 228 -20.98 -8.04 -7.68
C LYS A 228 -19.66 -7.82 -6.93
N ASP A 229 -18.71 -7.14 -7.55
CA ASP A 229 -17.42 -6.80 -6.93
C ASP A 229 -17.60 -5.97 -5.65
N LEU A 230 -18.48 -4.97 -5.68
CA LEU A 230 -18.74 -4.11 -4.52
C LEU A 230 -19.56 -4.81 -3.44
N GLU A 231 -20.50 -5.68 -3.81
CA GLU A 231 -21.33 -6.43 -2.87
C GLU A 231 -20.51 -7.45 -2.06
N VAL A 232 -19.55 -8.12 -2.71
CA VAL A 232 -18.64 -9.10 -2.06
C VAL A 232 -17.79 -8.45 -0.96
N LEU A 233 -17.51 -7.15 -1.04
CA LEU A 233 -16.73 -6.43 -0.01
C LEU A 233 -17.50 -6.25 1.30
N GLY A 234 -18.83 -6.33 1.28
CA GLY A 234 -19.68 -6.18 2.46
C GLY A 234 -19.49 -4.84 3.17
N GLU A 235 -18.90 -4.87 4.36
CA GLU A 235 -18.62 -3.66 5.17
C GLU A 235 -17.25 -3.04 4.86
N ARG A 236 -16.34 -3.81 4.24
CA ARG A 236 -14.99 -3.38 3.92
C ARG A 236 -15.04 -2.25 2.89
N GLY A 237 -14.37 -1.15 3.19
CA GLY A 237 -14.24 -0.03 2.26
C GLY A 237 -13.27 -0.36 1.12
N LEU A 238 -13.45 0.27 -0.03
CA LEU A 238 -12.57 0.16 -1.20
C LEU A 238 -11.83 1.47 -1.41
N ILE A 239 -10.51 1.39 -1.46
CA ILE A 239 -9.63 2.48 -1.91
C ILE A 239 -8.98 2.04 -3.22
N ILE A 240 -9.11 2.86 -4.26
CA ILE A 240 -8.45 2.62 -5.54
C ILE A 240 -7.32 3.65 -5.69
N TYR A 241 -6.11 3.20 -5.98
CA TYR A 241 -4.92 4.06 -6.01
C TYR A 241 -4.07 3.81 -7.26
N GLY A 242 -3.77 4.88 -8.00
CA GLY A 242 -2.78 4.85 -9.08
C GLY A 242 -3.19 4.02 -10.29
N ILE A 243 -4.50 3.89 -10.55
CA ILE A 243 -5.02 3.17 -11.72
C ILE A 243 -5.42 4.21 -12.77
N PRO A 244 -4.78 4.24 -13.95
CA PRO A 244 -5.04 5.25 -14.97
C PRO A 244 -6.51 5.31 -15.39
N LYS A 245 -7.16 4.17 -15.63
CA LYS A 245 -8.56 4.16 -16.08
C LYS A 245 -9.42 3.23 -15.23
N ILE A 246 -10.54 3.76 -14.73
CA ILE A 246 -11.52 3.01 -13.93
C ILE A 246 -12.89 3.15 -14.57
N GLU A 247 -13.60 2.04 -14.71
CA GLU A 247 -14.97 2.00 -15.21
C GLU A 247 -15.87 1.27 -14.22
N PHE A 248 -16.96 1.92 -13.83
CA PHE A 248 -17.97 1.34 -12.97
C PHE A 248 -19.17 0.87 -13.80
N ALA A 249 -19.68 -0.33 -13.51
CA ALA A 249 -20.85 -0.88 -14.17
C ALA A 249 -22.11 -0.01 -13.96
N LYS A 250 -22.97 0.02 -14.98
CA LYS A 250 -24.14 0.90 -15.05
C LYS A 250 -25.21 0.60 -13.99
N ASP A 251 -25.19 -0.61 -13.44
CA ASP A 251 -26.16 -1.11 -12.45
C ASP A 251 -25.77 -0.79 -11.00
N ILE A 252 -24.63 -0.12 -10.77
CA ILE A 252 -24.18 0.29 -9.44
C ILE A 252 -25.03 1.46 -8.96
N GLY A 253 -25.76 1.26 -7.86
CA GLY A 253 -26.53 2.30 -7.21
C GLY A 253 -25.67 3.28 -6.41
N GLN A 254 -26.17 4.50 -6.24
CA GLN A 254 -25.52 5.55 -5.45
C GLN A 254 -25.20 5.11 -4.01
N GLU A 255 -26.12 4.39 -3.36
CA GLU A 255 -25.95 3.93 -1.97
C GLU A 255 -24.80 2.93 -1.84
N LEU A 256 -24.76 1.92 -2.72
CA LEU A 256 -23.69 0.92 -2.75
C LEU A 256 -22.33 1.58 -3.02
N PHE A 257 -22.29 2.54 -3.96
CA PHE A 257 -21.07 3.29 -4.24
C PHE A 257 -20.59 4.09 -3.03
N LEU A 258 -21.46 4.87 -2.39
CA LEU A 258 -21.10 5.69 -1.23
C LEU A 258 -20.70 4.86 -0.01
N LYS A 259 -21.36 3.72 0.18
CA LYS A 259 -21.05 2.77 1.24
C LYS A 259 -19.67 2.17 1.01
N THR A 260 -19.41 1.61 -0.17
CA THR A 260 -18.24 0.77 -0.41
C THR A 260 -17.03 1.56 -0.90
N VAL A 261 -17.18 2.51 -1.84
CA VAL A 261 -16.06 3.26 -2.43
C VAL A 261 -15.66 4.43 -1.53
N ILE A 262 -14.51 4.30 -0.85
CA ILE A 262 -14.00 5.28 0.09
C ILE A 262 -13.31 6.43 -0.62
N LYS A 263 -12.32 6.11 -1.47
CA LYS A 263 -11.51 7.06 -2.23
C LYS A 263 -10.95 6.44 -3.51
N ILE A 264 -10.80 7.30 -4.52
CA ILE A 264 -10.15 7.02 -5.79
C ILE A 264 -9.02 8.05 -5.94
N ILE A 265 -7.77 7.62 -6.04
CA ILE A 265 -6.60 8.49 -5.86
C ILE A 265 -5.66 8.33 -7.06
N LYS A 266 -5.15 9.45 -7.61
CA LYS A 266 -4.15 9.46 -8.70
C LYS A 266 -4.60 8.61 -9.90
N CYS A 267 -5.78 8.91 -10.42
CA CYS A 267 -6.38 8.21 -11.56
C CYS A 267 -6.54 9.18 -12.74
N ASP A 268 -6.24 8.76 -13.96
CA ASP A 268 -6.35 9.66 -15.10
C ASP A 268 -7.80 9.84 -15.53
N GLN A 269 -8.57 8.75 -15.58
CA GLN A 269 -9.96 8.76 -16.02
C GLN A 269 -10.84 7.85 -15.16
N VAL A 270 -11.98 8.38 -14.73
CA VAL A 270 -13.04 7.60 -14.07
C VAL A 270 -14.32 7.70 -14.89
N ILE A 271 -14.82 6.56 -15.37
CA ILE A 271 -16.05 6.39 -16.13
C ILE A 271 -17.17 5.98 -15.18
N LEU A 272 -18.22 6.80 -15.14
CA LEU A 272 -19.23 6.79 -14.10
C LEU A 272 -20.56 6.22 -14.59
N PRO A 273 -21.30 5.51 -13.72
CA PRO A 273 -22.67 5.12 -14.00
C PRO A 273 -23.55 6.36 -14.12
N ALA A 274 -24.41 6.44 -15.15
CA ALA A 274 -25.28 7.59 -15.40
C ALA A 274 -26.28 7.89 -14.27
N ASN A 275 -26.58 6.88 -13.44
CA ASN A 275 -27.47 6.96 -12.28
C ASN A 275 -26.79 7.53 -11.02
N ILE A 276 -25.49 7.84 -11.04
CA ILE A 276 -24.78 8.44 -9.90
C ILE A 276 -24.46 9.92 -10.21
N PRO A 277 -24.93 10.86 -9.38
CA PRO A 277 -24.58 12.27 -9.51
C PRO A 277 -23.07 12.49 -9.54
N ARG A 278 -22.59 13.26 -10.54
CA ARG A 278 -21.16 13.53 -10.74
C ARG A 278 -20.46 14.06 -9.49
N LEU A 279 -21.12 14.92 -8.72
CA LEU A 279 -20.56 15.48 -7.48
C LEU A 279 -20.26 14.42 -6.41
N ILE A 280 -21.05 13.34 -6.34
CA ILE A 280 -20.83 12.25 -5.40
C ILE A 280 -19.51 11.53 -5.74
N VAL A 281 -19.27 11.28 -7.01
CA VAL A 281 -18.04 10.64 -7.44
C VAL A 281 -16.84 11.56 -7.26
N LEU A 282 -16.97 12.84 -7.63
CA LEU A 282 -15.92 13.83 -7.42
C LEU A 282 -15.56 13.99 -5.93
N SER A 283 -16.50 13.79 -5.00
CA SER A 283 -16.19 13.79 -3.55
C SER A 283 -15.27 12.63 -3.13
N ARG A 284 -15.23 11.56 -3.92
CA ARG A 284 -14.40 10.36 -3.70
C ARG A 284 -13.10 10.39 -4.49
N ALA A 285 -13.05 11.10 -5.62
CA ALA A 285 -11.87 11.21 -6.48
C ALA A 285 -10.92 12.33 -6.02
N ILE A 286 -9.63 12.02 -5.90
CA ILE A 286 -8.56 12.96 -5.54
C ILE A 286 -7.44 12.84 -6.58
N GLN A 287 -6.93 13.99 -7.06
CA GLN A 287 -5.90 14.03 -8.11
C GLN A 287 -6.32 13.23 -9.34
N CYS A 288 -7.59 13.39 -9.75
CA CYS A 288 -8.12 12.77 -10.94
C CYS A 288 -8.12 13.77 -12.11
N LYS A 289 -7.60 13.37 -13.29
CA LYS A 289 -7.51 14.28 -14.44
C LYS A 289 -8.87 14.50 -15.10
N GLU A 290 -9.67 13.44 -15.26
CA GLU A 290 -10.96 13.49 -15.96
C GLU A 290 -12.01 12.54 -15.36
N THR A 291 -13.28 12.98 -15.35
CA THR A 291 -14.45 12.12 -15.05
C THR A 291 -15.44 12.14 -16.21
N LYS A 292 -15.84 10.96 -16.70
CA LYS A 292 -16.85 10.81 -17.77
C LYS A 292 -18.09 10.10 -17.24
N ILE A 293 -19.23 10.34 -17.88
CA ILE A 293 -20.47 9.59 -17.63
C ILE A 293 -20.63 8.56 -18.76
N ALA A 294 -20.97 7.31 -18.42
CA ALA A 294 -21.13 6.16 -19.31
C ALA A 294 -22.53 6.05 -19.96
#